data_AF-A0A930NQD9-F1
#
_entry.id   AF-A0A930NQD9-F1
#
_cell.length_a   1.000
_cell.length_b   1.000
_cell.length_c   1.000
_cell.angle_alpha   90.00
_cell.angle_beta   90.00
_cell.angle_gamma   90.00
#
_symmetry.space_group_name_H-M   'P 1'
#
loop_
_entity.id
_entity.type
_entity.pdbx_description
1 polymer ?
#
loop_
_entity_poly.entity_id
_entity_poly.type
_entity_poly.pdbx_seq_one_letter_code
_entity_poly.pdbx_strand_id
1 'polypeptide(L)' 'TIEKGQRMHLPTGLLVDTGNPQAERLYKRIGFTFVGENTWGGHPMRHLQIHNS' A
#
# COMPACT_ATOMS: atom_id res chain seq x y z
N THR A 1 4.43 7.90 -7.86
CA THR A 1 4.27 8.70 -6.63
C THR A 1 2.81 9.02 -6.41
N ILE A 2 2.38 9.20 -5.16
CA ILE A 2 0.98 9.42 -4.75
C ILE A 2 0.34 10.58 -5.52
N GLU A 3 1.06 11.70 -5.70
CA GLU A 3 0.60 12.88 -6.45
C GLU A 3 0.21 12.56 -7.91
N LYS A 4 0.91 11.62 -8.56
CA LYS A 4 0.58 11.23 -9.93
C LYS A 4 -0.74 10.45 -9.97
N GLY A 5 -0.97 9.56 -8.99
CA GLY A 5 -2.23 8.80 -8.87
C GLY A 5 -3.41 9.72 -8.57
N GLN A 6 -3.23 10.72 -7.71
CA GLN A 6 -4.24 11.75 -7.43
C GLN A 6 -4.64 12.53 -8.67
N ARG A 7 -3.66 12.98 -9.49
CA ARG A 7 -3.95 13.69 -10.75
C ARG A 7 -4.69 12.83 -11.77
N MET A 8 -4.52 11.51 -11.73
CA MET A 8 -5.14 10.57 -12.68
C MET A 8 -6.43 9.94 -12.13
N HIS A 9 -6.89 10.30 -10.93
CA HIS A 9 -7.98 9.62 -10.22
C HIS A 9 -7.80 8.10 -10.12
N LEU A 10 -6.54 7.63 -10.10
CA LEU A 10 -6.23 6.21 -10.02
C LEU A 10 -5.87 5.84 -8.58
N PRO A 11 -6.37 4.69 -8.07
CA PRO A 11 -5.99 4.20 -6.77
C PRO A 11 -4.48 3.95 -6.75
N THR A 12 -3.79 4.51 -5.74
CA THR A 12 -2.36 4.27 -5.57
C THR A 12 -2.18 3.09 -4.63
N GLY A 13 -1.54 2.03 -5.12
CA GLY A 13 -1.19 0.85 -4.33
C GLY A 13 0.30 0.78 -4.01
N LEU A 14 0.63 0.13 -2.89
CA LEU A 14 2.00 -0.21 -2.52
C LEU A 14 2.06 -1.59 -1.85
N LEU A 15 3.18 -2.28 -2.04
CA LEU A 15 3.48 -3.57 -1.40
C LEU A 15 4.37 -3.33 -0.17
N VAL A 16 3.99 -3.90 0.98
CA VAL A 16 4.74 -3.82 2.24
C VAL A 16 5.16 -5.21 2.67
N ASP A 17 6.43 -5.38 3.00
CA ASP A 17 6.92 -6.62 3.59
C ASP A 17 6.28 -6.88 4.97
N THR A 18 5.73 -8.07 5.17
CA THR A 18 5.13 -8.48 6.46
C THR A 18 6.13 -8.50 7.63
N GLY A 19 7.42 -8.61 7.34
CA GLY A 19 8.52 -8.51 8.31
C GLY A 19 8.81 -7.08 8.78
N ASN A 20 8.16 -6.05 8.23
CA ASN A 20 8.33 -4.65 8.63
C ASN A 20 7.02 -4.02 9.15
N PRO A 21 6.64 -4.27 10.42
CA PRO A 21 5.41 -3.75 11.00
C PRO A 21 5.39 -2.21 11.15
N GLN A 22 6.56 -1.57 11.12
CA GLN A 22 6.66 -0.10 11.19
C GLN A 22 6.19 0.55 9.88
N ALA A 23 6.52 -0.07 8.74
CA ALA A 23 6.09 0.39 7.42
C ALA A 23 4.55 0.37 7.31
N GLU A 24 3.91 -0.71 7.71
CA GLU A 24 2.45 -0.80 7.69
C GLU A 24 1.78 0.28 8.56
N ARG A 25 2.33 0.54 9.76
CA ARG A 25 1.83 1.60 10.65
C ARG A 25 1.93 2.98 10.03
N LEU A 26 3.02 3.27 9.33
CA LEU A 26 3.22 4.53 8.62
C LEU A 26 2.19 4.71 7.51
N TYR A 27 2.01 3.70 6.65
CA TYR A 27 1.09 3.81 5.53
C TYR A 27 -0.38 3.87 5.96
N LYS A 28 -0.75 3.12 7.02
CA LYS A 28 -2.07 3.26 7.64
C LYS A 28 -2.34 4.69 8.14
N ARG A 29 -1.33 5.35 8.72
CA ARG A 29 -1.44 6.76 9.15
C ARG A 29 -1.62 7.73 7.97
N ILE A 30 -1.04 7.42 6.81
CA ILE A 30 -1.18 8.21 5.57
C ILE A 30 -2.57 8.01 4.92
N GLY A 31 -3.33 6.99 5.33
CA GLY A 31 -4.67 6.70 4.81
C GLY A 31 -4.72 5.49 3.86
N PHE A 32 -3.62 4.75 3.74
CA PHE A 32 -3.65 3.48 3.02
C PHE A 32 -4.41 2.42 3.82
N THR A 33 -5.27 1.68 3.14
CA THR A 33 -6.02 0.55 3.68
C THR A 33 -5.45 -0.75 3.14
N PHE A 34 -5.53 -1.80 3.96
CA PHE A 34 -5.11 -3.12 3.53
C PHE A 34 -6.15 -3.71 2.57
N VAL A 35 -5.68 -4.22 1.43
CA VAL A 35 -6.54 -4.77 0.36
C VAL A 35 -6.29 -6.26 0.12
N GLY A 36 -5.10 -6.77 0.45
CA GLY A 36 -4.83 -8.20 0.36
C GLY A 36 -3.38 -8.57 0.67
N GLU A 37 -3.10 -9.87 0.76
CA GLU A 37 -1.74 -10.39 0.85
C GLU A 37 -1.36 -11.03 -0.49
N ASN A 38 -0.09 -10.89 -0.86
CA ASN A 38 0.46 -11.51 -2.05
C ASN A 38 1.88 -12.01 -1.75
N THR A 39 2.33 -13.05 -2.46
CA THR A 39 3.69 -13.55 -2.33
C THR A 39 4.50 -13.09 -3.53
N TRP A 40 5.61 -12.41 -3.29
CA TRP A 40 6.49 -11.93 -4.36
C TRP A 40 7.88 -12.54 -4.19
N GLY A 41 8.29 -13.39 -5.13
CA GLY A 41 9.58 -14.09 -5.06
C GLY A 41 9.78 -14.96 -3.81
N GLY A 42 8.69 -15.46 -3.21
CA GLY A 42 8.71 -16.22 -1.95
C GLY A 42 8.56 -15.38 -0.68
N HIS A 43 8.52 -14.04 -0.79
CA HIS A 43 8.32 -13.16 0.35
C HIS A 43 6.84 -12.75 0.49
N PRO A 44 6.22 -12.95 1.67
CA PRO A 44 4.86 -12.48 1.94
C PRO A 44 4.80 -10.96 2.06
N MET A 45 4.02 -10.35 1.19
CA MET A 45 3.82 -8.91 1.05
C MET A 45 2.34 -8.56 1.28
N ARG A 46 2.09 -7.46 2.00
CA ARG A 46 0.77 -6.86 2.15
C ARG A 46 0.57 -5.80 1.08
N HIS A 47 -0.49 -5.92 0.31
CA HIS A 47 -0.95 -4.91 -0.60
C HIS A 47 -1.83 -3.91 0.15
N LEU A 48 -1.39 -2.65 0.17
CA LEU A 48 -2.19 -1.54 0.67
C LEU A 48 -2.53 -0.59 -0.47
N GLN A 49 -3.73 -0.01 -0.45
CA GLN A 49 -4.17 1.00 -1.42
C GLN A 49 -4.77 2.21 -0.72
N ILE A 50 -4.65 3.38 -1.34
CA ILE A 50 -5.39 4.58 -0.96
C ILE A 50 -6.37 4.93 -2.08
N HIS A 51 -7.62 5.15 -1.70
CA HIS A 51 -8.69 5.57 -2.61
C HIS A 51 -8.73 7.09 -2.60
N ASN A 52 -8.62 7.71 -3.77
CA ASN A 52 -8.78 9.16 -3.89
C ASN A 52 -10.28 9.42 -4.03
N SER A 53 -10.90 9.87 -2.94
CA SER A 53 -12.29 10.36 -2.92
C SER A 53 -12.40 11.75 -3.54
#